data_AF-A0A4Q9QCR2-F1
#
_entry.id   AF-A0A4Q9QCR2-F1
#
_cell.length_a   1.000
_cell.length_b   1.000
_cell.length_c   1.000
_cell.angle_alpha   90.00
_cell.angle_beta   90.00
_cell.angle_gamma   90.00
#
_symmetry.space_group_name_H-M   'P 1'
#
loop_
_entity.id
_entity.type
_entity.pdbx_description
1 polymer ?
#
loop_
_entity_poly.entity_id
_entity_poly.type
_entity_poly.pdbx_seq_one_letter_code
_entity_poly.pdbx_strand_id
1 'polypeptide(L)' 'RGELIREASAIIWDEAPMAKSAVLDCVEETCRRVMRNDLPFGGKIVVLLGDFRQTCPVVPQGTRRQVV' A
#
# COMPACT_ATOMS: atom_id res chain seq x y z
N ARG A 1 7.61 17.30 -5.91
CA ARG A 1 6.77 16.49 -4.98
C ARG A 1 7.07 15.01 -5.24
N GLY A 2 7.77 14.35 -4.31
CA GLY A 2 8.24 12.96 -4.47
C GLY A 2 9.71 12.73 -4.07
N GLU A 3 10.44 13.77 -3.66
CA GLU A 3 11.86 13.64 -3.23
C GLU A 3 12.02 12.71 -2.04
N LEU A 4 11.13 12.79 -1.04
CA LEU A 4 11.14 11.87 0.10
C LEU A 4 11.03 10.41 -0.33
N ILE A 5 10.20 10.10 -1.32
CA ILE A 5 10.07 8.72 -1.85
C ILE A 5 11.34 8.32 -2.60
N ARG A 6 11.98 9.27 -3.31
CA ARG A 6 13.24 9.01 -4.01
C ARG A 6 14.39 8.73 -3.04
N GLU A 7 14.47 9.48 -1.95
CA GLU A 7 15.51 9.32 -0.92
C GLU A 7 15.25 8.15 0.03
N ALA A 8 13.98 7.84 0.31
CA ALA A 8 13.62 6.72 1.17
C ALA A 8 14.19 5.41 0.63
N SER A 9 14.83 4.61 1.48
CA SER A 9 15.31 3.27 1.09
C SER A 9 14.24 2.19 1.32
N ALA A 10 13.35 2.43 2.28
CA ALA A 10 12.24 1.55 2.63
C ALA A 10 10.99 2.35 2.99
N ILE A 11 9.82 1.75 2.77
CA ILE A 11 8.49 2.24 3.16
C ILE A 11 7.92 1.22 4.14
N ILE A 12 7.67 1.66 5.37
CA ILE A 12 7.01 0.83 6.39
C ILE A 12 5.57 1.31 6.48
N TRP A 13 4.64 0.38 6.28
CA TRP A 13 3.21 0.65 6.32
C TRP A 13 2.58 -0.15 7.44
N ASP A 14 2.25 0.51 8.55
CA ASP A 14 1.50 -0.09 9.66
C ASP A 14 -0.01 -0.07 9.40
N GLU A 15 -0.70 -1.10 9.90
CA GLU A 15 -2.13 -1.33 9.65
C GLU A 15 -2.51 -1.50 8.16
N ALA A 16 -1.60 -2.04 7.35
CA ALA A 16 -1.85 -2.35 5.94
C ALA A 16 -3.15 -3.14 5.64
N PRO A 17 -3.62 -4.09 6.49
CA PRO A 17 -4.87 -4.82 6.26
C PRO A 17 -6.13 -3.95 6.24
N MET A 18 -6.08 -2.75 6.85
CA MET A 18 -7.22 -1.82 6.84
C MET A 18 -7.36 -1.07 5.51
N ALA A 19 -6.31 -1.06 4.69
CA ALA A 19 -6.34 -0.43 3.38
C ALA A 19 -7.08 -1.32 2.37
N LYS A 20 -7.94 -0.71 1.55
CA LYS A 20 -8.54 -1.39 0.39
C LYS A 20 -7.43 -1.70 -0.63
N SER A 21 -7.59 -2.77 -1.40
CA SER A 21 -6.66 -3.14 -2.49
C SER A 21 -6.34 -1.97 -3.43
N ALA A 22 -7.34 -1.15 -3.77
CA ALA A 22 -7.15 0.03 -4.61
C ALA A 22 -6.15 1.07 -4.05
N VAL A 23 -5.97 1.13 -2.72
CA VAL A 23 -4.97 2.01 -2.11
C VAL A 23 -3.57 1.47 -2.37
N LEU A 24 -3.40 0.15 -2.29
CA LEU A 24 -2.12 -0.50 -2.59
C LEU A 24 -1.73 -0.28 -4.06
N ASP A 25 -2.68 -0.44 -4.98
CA ASP A 25 -2.48 -0.19 -6.42
C ASP A 25 -2.06 1.25 -6.70
N CYS A 26 -2.74 2.23 -6.07
CA CYS A 26 -2.40 3.64 -6.20
C CYS A 26 -1.00 3.96 -5.68
N VAL A 27 -0.62 3.36 -4.55
CA VAL A 27 0.73 3.53 -3.95
C VAL A 27 1.80 2.95 -4.86
N GLU A 28 1.55 1.78 -5.44
CA GLU A 28 2.43 1.11 -6.39
C GLU A 28 2.65 1.97 -7.65
N GLU A 29 1.57 2.46 -8.27
CA GLU A 29 1.63 3.32 -9.45
C GLU A 29 2.38 4.62 -9.14
N THR A 30 2.09 5.21 -7.97
CA THR A 30 2.74 6.44 -7.51
C THR A 30 4.24 6.24 -7.33
N CYS A 31 4.66 5.12 -6.71
CA CYS A 31 6.08 4.83 -6.51
C CYS A 31 6.81 4.61 -7.84
N ARG A 32 6.23 3.86 -8.79
CA ARG A 32 6.78 3.71 -10.14
C ARG A 32 6.92 5.06 -10.85
N ARG A 33 5.88 5.89 -10.79
CA ARG A 33 5.89 7.22 -11.42
C ARG A 33 6.94 8.15 -10.84
N VAL A 34 7.12 8.14 -9.52
CA VAL A 34 8.12 8.97 -8.84
C VAL A 34 9.55 8.50 -9.14
N MET A 35 9.77 7.19 -9.14
CA MET A 35 11.08 6.56 -9.38
C MET A 35 11.44 6.45 -10.86
N ARG A 36 10.45 6.60 -11.75
CA ARG A 36 10.60 6.48 -13.23
C ARG A 36 11.18 5.13 -13.64
N ASN A 37 10.73 4.06 -12.99
CA ASN A 37 11.07 2.69 -13.35
C ASN A 37 9.84 1.78 -13.17
N ASP A 38 9.91 0.60 -13.77
CA ASP A 38 8.83 -0.39 -13.73
C ASP A 38 9.04 -1.44 -12.64
N LEU A 39 10.03 -1.25 -11.76
CA LEU A 39 10.24 -2.15 -10.63
C LEU A 39 9.05 -2.07 -9.65
N PRO A 40 8.71 -3.16 -8.96
CA PRO A 40 7.70 -3.13 -7.90
C PRO A 40 7.98 -1.99 -6.91
N PHE A 41 6.97 -1.16 -6.65
CA PHE A 41 7.08 0.04 -5.80
C PHE A 41 8.28 0.96 -6.15
N GLY A 42 8.64 1.06 -7.43
CA GLY A 42 9.76 1.90 -7.85
C GLY A 42 11.14 1.37 -7.42
N GLY A 43 11.24 0.11 -7.02
CA GLY A 43 12.45 -0.51 -6.47
C GLY A 43 12.66 -0.26 -4.98
N LYS A 44 11.62 0.19 -4.26
CA LYS A 44 11.67 0.44 -2.82
C LYS A 44 11.31 -0.83 -2.05
N ILE A 45 11.97 -1.01 -0.90
CA ILE A 45 11.59 -2.07 0.04
C ILE A 45 10.29 -1.63 0.71
N VAL A 46 9.23 -2.42 0.59
CA VAL A 46 7.95 -2.16 1.27
C VAL A 46 7.73 -3.21 2.34
N VAL A 47 7.55 -2.76 3.58
CA VAL A 47 7.24 -3.61 4.73
C VAL A 47 5.81 -3.32 5.15
N LEU A 48 4.92 -4.27 4.92
CA LEU A 48 3.53 -4.20 5.35
C LEU A 48 3.42 -4.82 6.74
N LEU A 49 3.04 -4.01 7.71
CA LEU A 49 2.75 -4.40 9.08
C LEU A 49 1.25 -4.30 9.32
N GLY A 50 0.75 -5.08 10.27
CA GLY A 50 -0.64 -5.07 10.68
C GLY A 50 -1.11 -6.46 11.07
N ASP A 51 -2.19 -6.49 11.86
CA ASP A 51 -2.82 -7.74 12.27
C ASP A 51 -4.04 -8.00 11.38
N PHE A 52 -3.88 -8.90 10.41
CA PHE A 52 -4.96 -9.37 9.54
C PHE A 52 -6.13 -10.02 10.30
N ARG A 53 -5.95 -10.35 11.59
CA ARG A 53 -6.98 -10.97 12.44
C ARG A 53 -7.66 -10.00 13.39
N GLN A 54 -7.20 -8.74 13.51
CA GLN A 54 -7.83 -7.75 14.41
C GLN A 54 -8.86 -6.84 13.71
N THR A 55 -8.69 -6.53 12.43
CA THR A 55 -9.62 -5.64 11.72
C THR A 55 -9.77 -6.07 10.27
N CYS A 56 -10.87 -6.75 9.96
CA CYS A 56 -11.33 -6.83 8.57
C CYS A 56 -11.58 -5.39 8.07
N PRO A 57 -11.26 -5.06 6.81
CA PRO A 57 -11.52 -3.74 6.26
C PRO A 57 -13.00 -3.40 6.45
N VAL A 58 -13.28 -2.31 7.18
CA VAL A 58 -14.66 -1.85 7.38
C VAL A 58 -15.12 -1.27 6.06
N VAL A 59 -15.95 -2.03 5.35
CA VAL A 59 -16.65 -1.57 4.14
C VAL A 59 -18.07 -1.18 4.57
N PRO A 60 -18.40 0.13 4.70
CA PRO A 60 -19.78 0.54 4.93
C PRO A 60 -20.64 0.00 3.78
N GLN A 61 -21.69 -0.76 4.10
CA GLN A 61 -22.56 -1.44 3.13
C GLN A 61 -21.86 -2.53 2.27
N GLY A 62 -20.72 -3.07 2.71
CA GLY A 62 -20.00 -4.11 1.97
C GLY A 62 -20.67 -5.47 2.02
N THR A 63 -20.66 -6.19 0.90
CA THR A 63 -21.03 -7.62 0.85
C THR A 63 -19.90 -8.48 1.41
N ARG A 64 -20.21 -9.69 1.91
CA ARG A 64 -19.23 -10.61 2.52
C ARG A 64 -18.02 -10.91 1.63
N ARG A 65 -18.15 -10.78 0.31
CA ARG A 65 -17.07 -10.92 -0.69
C ARG A 65 -16.10 -9.74 -0.78
N GLN A 66 -16.46 -8.59 -0.22
CA GLN A 66 -15.64 -7.36 -0.22
C GLN A 66 -14.86 -7.20 1.09
N VAL A 67 -15.12 -8.08 2.06
CA VAL A 67 -14.51 -8.11 3.40
C VAL A 67 -13.47 -9.26 3.50
N VAL A 68 -13.49 -10.20 2.55
CA VAL A 68 -12.63 -11.41 2.51
C VAL A 68 -11.72 -11.37 1.30
#